data_AF-A0A529KIH4-F1
#
_entry.id   AF-A0A529KIH4-F1
#
_cell.length_a   1.000
_cell.length_b   1.000
_cell.length_c   1.000
_cell.angle_alpha   90.00
_cell.angle_beta   90.00
_cell.angle_gamma   90.00
#
_symmetry.space_group_name_H-M   'P 1'
#
loop_
_entity.id
_entity.type
_entity.pdbx_description
1 polymer ?
#
loop_
_entity_poly.entity_id
_entity_poly.type
_entity_poly.pdbx_seq_one_letter_code
_entity_poly.pdbx_strand_id
1 'polypeptide(L)' 'ALASGQEFAAQHMPKDGVWIVEVDTDAGLTRPYRDVRRIMISHGALQ' A
#
# COMPACT_ATOMS: atom_id res chain seq x y z
N ALA A 1 3.02 5.43 -18.58
CA ALA A 1 1.69 5.40 -17.95
C ALA A 1 1.56 4.08 -17.20
N LEU A 2 1.44 4.09 -15.87
CA LEU A 2 1.34 2.86 -15.08
C LEU A 2 0.14 2.95 -14.14
N ALA A 3 -0.80 2.04 -14.40
CA ALA A 3 -1.92 1.57 -13.58
C ALA A 3 -2.92 2.62 -13.03
N SER A 4 -3.77 3.13 -13.92
CA SER A 4 -5.14 3.51 -13.55
C SER A 4 -5.95 2.23 -13.22
N GLY A 5 -6.31 2.03 -11.94
CA GLY A 5 -7.42 1.16 -11.56
C GLY A 5 -7.13 -0.13 -10.79
N GLN A 6 -6.14 -0.18 -9.88
CA GLN A 6 -6.12 -1.24 -8.87
C GLN A 6 -6.90 -0.77 -7.63
N GLU A 7 -8.17 -1.15 -7.57
CA GLU A 7 -8.99 -0.95 -6.37
C GLU A 7 -8.59 -2.01 -5.34
N PHE A 8 -8.06 -1.56 -4.20
CA PHE A 8 -7.69 -2.45 -3.11
C PHE A 8 -8.94 -2.71 -2.27
N ALA A 9 -9.46 -3.94 -2.33
CA ALA A 9 -10.59 -4.36 -1.51
C ALA A 9 -10.10 -4.96 -0.19
N ALA A 10 -10.46 -4.32 0.92
CA ALA A 10 -10.34 -4.88 2.26
C ALA A 10 -11.74 -5.18 2.80
N GLN A 11 -11.87 -6.24 3.61
CA GLN A 11 -13.17 -6.61 4.22
C GLN A 11 -13.77 -5.47 5.06
N HIS A 12 -12.91 -4.60 5.59
CA HIS A 12 -13.29 -3.37 6.27
C HIS A 12 -12.56 -2.19 5.67
N MET A 13 -13.25 -1.06 5.55
CA MET A 13 -12.61 0.19 5.14
C MET A 13 -11.48 0.54 6.12
N PRO A 14 -10.28 0.87 5.61
CA PRO A 14 -9.24 1.48 6.42
C PRO A 14 -9.79 2.76 7.07
N LYS A 15 -9.60 2.90 8.39
CA LYS A 15 -9.90 4.17 9.08
C LYS A 15 -9.05 5.30 8.52
N ASP A 16 -9.61 6.50 8.47
CA ASP A 16 -8.86 7.70 8.15
C ASP A 16 -7.66 7.89 9.09
N GLY A 17 -6.57 8.42 8.54
CA GLY A 17 -5.35 8.70 9.29
C GLY A 17 -4.08 8.33 8.53
N VAL A 18 -3.00 8.18 9.29
CA VAL A 18 -1.68 7.82 8.77
C VAL A 18 -1.55 6.31 8.79
N TRP A 19 -1.20 5.73 7.64
CA TRP A 19 -0.93 4.31 7.52
C TRP A 19 0.52 4.09 7.12
N ILE A 20 1.09 3.02 7.68
CA ILE A 20 2.39 2.49 7.27
C ILE A 20 2.08 1.22 6.47
N VAL A 21 2.52 1.21 5.22
CA VAL A 21 2.41 0.06 4.31
C VAL A 21 3.80 -0.54 4.17
N GLU A 22 3.92 -1.81 4.55
CA GLU A 22 5.14 -2.58 4.39
C GLU A 22 4.91 -3.64 3.31
N VAL A 23 5.73 -3.63 2.27
CA VAL A 23 5.73 -4.64 1.21
C VAL A 23 7.02 -5.43 1.30
N ASP A 24 6.90 -6.65 1.82
CA ASP A 24 7.95 -7.65 1.83
C ASP A 24 7.64 -8.71 0.78
N THR A 25 8.62 -9.02 -0.08
CA THR A 25 8.45 -10.09 -1.07
C THR A 25 9.76 -10.82 -1.35
N ASP A 26 9.63 -12.11 -1.60
CA ASP A 26 10.69 -12.89 -2.23
C ASP A 26 10.61 -12.70 -3.74
N ALA A 27 11.41 -11.76 -4.23
CA ALA A 27 11.49 -11.41 -5.65
C ALA A 27 12.64 -12.12 -6.40
N GLY A 28 13.32 -13.09 -5.79
CA GLY A 28 14.51 -13.72 -6.38
C GLY A 28 15.71 -12.78 -6.52
N LEU A 29 15.72 -11.66 -5.78
CA LEU A 29 16.81 -10.70 -5.74
C LEU A 29 17.92 -11.17 -4.79
N THR A 30 19.14 -10.68 -4.99
CA THR A 30 20.28 -10.99 -4.11
C THR A 30 20.05 -10.56 -2.66
N ARG A 31 19.18 -9.56 -2.44
CA ARG A 31 18.73 -9.14 -1.11
C ARG A 31 17.21 -9.05 -1.11
N PRO A 32 16.54 -9.29 0.02
CA PRO A 32 15.09 -9.19 0.11
C PRO A 32 14.58 -7.84 -0.39
N TYR A 33 13.48 -7.85 -1.14
CA TYR A 33 12.79 -6.63 -1.48
C TYR A 33 11.97 -6.17 -0.29
N ARG A 34 12.16 -4.90 0.09
CA ARG A 34 11.38 -4.23 1.13
C ARG A 34 11.05 -2.82 0.69
N ASP A 35 9.77 -2.46 0.79
CA ASP A 35 9.29 -1.09 0.60
C ASP A 35 8.41 -0.69 1.79
N VAL A 36 8.75 0.42 2.43
CA VAL A 36 8.01 0.95 3.58
C VAL A 36 7.53 2.34 3.21
N ARG A 37 6.21 2.49 3.09
CA ARG A 37 5.57 3.74 2.70
C ARG A 37 4.66 4.26 3.80
N ARG A 38 4.71 5.56 4.00
CA ARG A 38 3.74 6.28 4.81
C ARG A 38 2.72 6.91 3.87
N ILE A 39 1.45 6.55 4.02
CA ILE A 39 0.33 7.07 3.22
C ILE A 39 -0.68 7.77 4.13
N MET A 40 -1.35 8.78 3.59
CA MET A 40 -2.50 9.40 4.23
C MET A 40 -3.78 8.81 3.64
N ILE A 41 -4.68 8.35 4.50
CA ILE A 41 -6.03 7.98 4.13
C ILE A 41 -6.97 9.06 4.65
N SER A 42 -7.81 9.59 3.77
CA SER A 42 -8.81 10.60 4.07
C SER A 42 -10.10 10.27 3.34
N HIS A 43 -11.23 10.25 4.06
CA HIS A 43 -12.53 9.85 3.54
C HIS A 43 -12.50 8.45 2.89
N GLY A 44 -11.73 7.52 3.46
CA GLY A 44 -11.59 6.16 2.95
C GLY A 44 -10.81 6.02 1.64
N ALA A 45 -10.11 7.07 1.18
CA ALA A 45 -9.31 7.06 -0.04
C ALA A 45 -7.84 7.46 0.21
N LEU A 46 -6.94 6.93 -0.61
CA LEU A 46 -5.54 7.35 -0.69
C LEU A 46 -5.43 8.78 -1.24
N GLN A 47 -4.64 9.63 -0.59
CA GLN A 47 -4.24 10.95 -1.11
C GLN A 47 -2.90 10.91 -1.86
#